data_AF-A0A7Z6N0R1-F1
#
_entry.id   AF-A0A7Z6N0R1-F1
#
_cell.length_a   1.000
_cell.length_b   1.000
_cell.length_c   1.000
_cell.angle_alpha   90.00
_cell.angle_beta   90.00
_cell.angle_gamma   90.00
#
_symmetry.space_group_name_H-M   'P 1'
#
loop_
_entity.id
_entity.type
_entity.pdbx_description
1 polymer ?
#
loop_
_entity_poly.entity_id
_entity_poly.type
_entity_poly.pdbx_seq_one_letter_code
_entity_poly.pdbx_strand_id
1 'polypeptide(L)'
;MSKLSLNAAAYIRLQAQVHLSGIFNHTLHTCDDRHSVPAQVEIEQCTAGITVMVRICGTRNTSVTLDKHSKNNATRVASFIEGIANGRSPTGVPDVDEHEAVSDIEATLRLAIRRERGIYHLIANELEPCLEIQRNRHGGRTAKIELDNAGCVLTLPADNQRAYAILAENLNQFLQGYRNSLAAAA
;
A
#
# COMPACT_ATOMS: atom_id res chain seq x y z
N MET A 1 4.77 -8.11 32.33
CA MET A 1 3.67 -7.65 31.44
C MET A 1 3.35 -8.79 30.49
N SER A 2 2.08 -9.15 30.34
CA SER A 2 1.66 -10.20 29.41
C SER A 2 1.74 -9.66 27.98
N LYS A 3 2.48 -10.35 27.10
CA LYS A 3 2.65 -9.95 25.70
C LYS A 3 1.40 -10.35 24.89
N LEU A 4 0.89 -9.45 24.06
CA LEU A 4 -0.16 -9.73 23.08
C LEU A 4 0.44 -10.45 21.87
N SER A 5 -0.09 -11.62 21.51
CA SER A 5 0.35 -12.40 20.35
C SER A 5 -0.81 -12.95 19.54
N LEU A 6 -0.56 -13.26 18.27
CA LEU A 6 -1.50 -14.07 17.48
C LEU A 6 -1.51 -15.50 18.02
N ASN A 7 -2.70 -16.10 18.13
CA ASN A 7 -2.77 -17.53 18.41
C ASN A 7 -2.42 -18.37 17.16
N ALA A 8 -2.15 -19.66 17.33
CA ALA A 8 -1.72 -20.54 16.25
C ALA A 8 -2.72 -20.58 15.07
N ALA A 9 -4.02 -20.59 15.36
CA ALA A 9 -5.06 -20.60 14.33
C ALA A 9 -5.09 -19.28 13.53
N ALA A 10 -4.92 -18.13 14.20
CA ALA A 10 -4.81 -16.83 13.55
C ALA A 10 -3.54 -16.72 12.71
N TYR A 11 -2.43 -17.30 13.16
CA TYR A 11 -1.18 -17.36 12.40
C TYR A 11 -1.30 -18.22 11.13
N ILE A 12 -1.94 -19.39 11.20
CA ILE A 12 -2.21 -20.23 10.02
C ILE A 12 -3.06 -19.49 8.99
N ARG A 13 -4.09 -18.76 9.44
CA ARG A 13 -4.88 -17.91 8.53
C ARG A 13 -4.04 -16.82 7.90
N LEU A 14 -3.17 -16.18 8.68
CA LEU A 14 -2.28 -15.14 8.19
C LEU A 14 -1.36 -15.67 7.08
N GLN A 15 -0.84 -16.90 7.20
CA GLN A 15 -0.02 -17.53 6.15
C GLN A 15 -0.72 -17.63 4.79
N ALA A 16 -2.03 -17.89 4.79
CA ALA A 16 -2.81 -17.85 3.55
C ALA A 16 -3.09 -16.40 3.10
N GLN A 17 -3.42 -15.52 4.04
CA GLN A 17 -3.85 -14.15 3.76
C GLN A 17 -2.75 -13.24 3.22
N VAL A 18 -1.47 -13.47 3.55
CA VAL A 18 -0.35 -12.68 3.01
C VAL A 18 -0.18 -12.78 1.49
N HIS A 19 -0.85 -13.74 0.84
CA HIS A 19 -0.88 -13.91 -0.61
C HIS A 19 -2.11 -13.27 -1.27
N LEU A 20 -2.99 -12.64 -0.48
CA LEU A 20 -4.25 -12.05 -0.92
C LEU A 20 -4.23 -10.54 -0.72
N SER A 21 -4.98 -9.82 -1.56
CA SER A 21 -5.33 -8.42 -1.29
C SER A 21 -6.66 -8.39 -0.53
N GLY A 22 -6.73 -7.63 0.56
CA GLY A 22 -7.96 -7.52 1.34
C GLY A 22 -7.76 -6.98 2.74
N ILE A 23 -8.87 -6.88 3.46
CA ILE A 23 -8.91 -6.47 4.86
C ILE A 23 -9.23 -7.69 5.72
N PHE A 24 -8.35 -8.00 6.65
CA PHE A 24 -8.43 -9.16 7.52
C PHE A 24 -8.50 -8.71 8.99
N ASN A 25 -9.45 -9.27 9.74
CA ASN A 25 -9.58 -8.98 11.16
C ASN A 25 -8.93 -10.10 11.98
N HIS A 26 -8.06 -9.71 12.89
CA HIS A 26 -7.37 -10.58 13.83
C HIS A 26 -7.67 -10.12 15.27
N THR A 27 -7.48 -11.05 16.20
CA THR A 27 -7.51 -10.77 17.63
C THR A 27 -6.19 -11.25 18.21
N LEU A 28 -5.49 -10.36 18.91
CA LEU A 28 -4.32 -10.71 19.70
C LEU A 28 -4.75 -11.03 21.12
N HIS A 29 -4.08 -12.00 21.74
CA HIS A 29 -4.39 -12.48 23.08
C HIS A 29 -3.14 -12.43 23.95
N THR A 30 -3.31 -12.21 25.24
CA THR A 30 -2.25 -12.47 26.23
C THR A 30 -2.09 -13.97 26.44
N CYS A 31 -0.92 -14.42 26.91
CA CYS A 31 -0.65 -15.85 27.12
C CYS A 31 -1.62 -16.54 28.10
N ASP A 32 -2.22 -15.77 29.01
CA ASP A 32 -3.23 -16.22 29.97
C ASP A 32 -4.67 -16.05 29.46
N ASP A 33 -4.84 -15.61 28.21
CA ASP A 33 -6.11 -15.34 27.52
C ASP A 33 -7.05 -14.35 28.24
N ARG A 34 -6.52 -13.59 29.21
CA ARG A 34 -7.31 -12.64 30.01
C ARG A 34 -7.57 -11.32 29.28
N HIS A 35 -6.70 -10.95 28.36
CA HIS A 35 -6.82 -9.72 27.60
C HIS A 35 -6.73 -10.02 26.11
N SER A 36 -7.62 -9.38 25.35
CA SER A 36 -7.61 -9.47 23.90
C SER A 36 -7.75 -8.09 23.26
N VAL A 37 -7.12 -7.93 22.10
CA VAL A 37 -7.11 -6.68 21.35
C VAL A 37 -7.42 -6.97 19.88
N PRO A 38 -8.44 -6.30 19.29
CA PRO A 38 -8.71 -6.43 17.87
C PRO A 38 -7.68 -5.67 17.03
N ALA A 39 -7.24 -6.29 15.95
CA ALA A 39 -6.38 -5.71 14.93
C ALA A 39 -7.01 -5.90 13.54
N GLN A 40 -7.03 -4.84 12.75
CA GLN A 40 -7.41 -4.88 11.35
C GLN A 40 -6.13 -4.77 10.51
N VAL A 41 -5.94 -5.74 9.62
CA VAL A 41 -4.75 -5.87 8.76
C VAL A 41 -5.21 -5.76 7.32
N GLU A 42 -4.84 -4.67 6.65
CA GLU A 42 -5.05 -4.47 5.22
C GLU A 42 -3.78 -4.91 4.49
N ILE A 43 -3.92 -5.90 3.60
CA ILE A 43 -2.83 -6.41 2.78
C ILE A 43 -3.11 -6.03 1.34
N GLU A 44 -2.10 -5.50 0.67
CA GLU A 44 -2.16 -5.08 -0.72
C GLU A 44 -1.03 -5.77 -1.49
N GLN A 45 -1.38 -6.62 -2.46
CA GLN A 45 -0.39 -7.22 -3.35
C GLN A 45 0.14 -6.18 -4.33
N CYS A 46 1.46 -6.00 -4.37
CA CYS A 46 2.17 -5.18 -5.33
C CYS A 46 2.83 -6.03 -6.42
N THR A 47 3.46 -5.36 -7.39
CA THR A 47 4.15 -6.03 -8.51
C THR A 47 5.26 -6.92 -7.98
N ALA A 48 6.19 -6.36 -7.20
CA ALA A 48 7.31 -7.10 -6.58
C ALA A 48 7.27 -7.10 -5.03
N GLY A 49 6.27 -6.47 -4.41
CA GLY A 49 6.13 -6.42 -2.94
C GLY A 49 4.74 -6.76 -2.43
N ILE A 50 4.58 -6.73 -1.11
CA ILE A 50 3.30 -6.66 -0.41
C ILE A 50 3.31 -5.45 0.51
N THR A 51 2.27 -4.63 0.45
CA THR A 51 2.07 -3.55 1.43
C THR A 51 1.13 -4.06 2.52
N VAL A 52 1.53 -3.94 3.77
CA VAL A 52 0.73 -4.35 4.92
C VAL A 52 0.50 -3.17 5.83
N MET A 53 -0.76 -2.85 6.09
CA MET A 53 -1.17 -1.76 6.96
C MET A 53 -1.97 -2.33 8.14
N VAL A 54 -1.58 -1.94 9.34
CA VAL A 54 -2.19 -2.44 10.58
C VAL A 54 -2.89 -1.30 11.30
N ARG A 55 -4.10 -1.57 11.79
CA ARG A 55 -4.88 -0.70 12.67
C ARG A 55 -5.22 -1.46 13.94
N ILE A 56 -4.89 -0.88 15.09
CA ILE A 56 -5.19 -1.45 16.41
C ILE A 56 -6.09 -0.48 17.15
N CYS A 57 -7.20 -0.98 17.71
CA CYS A 57 -8.19 -0.18 18.45
C CYS A 57 -8.68 1.08 17.69
N GLY A 58 -8.77 1.03 16.36
CA GLY A 58 -9.23 2.15 15.54
C GLY A 58 -8.19 3.24 15.27
N THR A 59 -7.00 3.16 15.88
CA THR A 59 -5.87 4.05 15.60
C THR A 59 -5.15 3.64 14.30
N ARG A 60 -5.23 4.54 13.30
CA ARG A 60 -4.38 4.61 12.09
C ARG A 60 -2.95 5.02 12.53
N ASN A 61 -1.82 4.67 11.91
CA ASN A 61 -1.47 3.90 10.72
C ASN A 61 -0.01 3.50 10.89
N THR A 62 0.27 2.21 10.84
CA THR A 62 1.61 1.80 10.45
C THR A 62 1.51 0.88 9.26
N SER A 63 2.23 1.24 8.19
CA SER A 63 2.43 0.39 7.03
C SER A 63 3.87 -0.11 6.96
N VAL A 64 4.04 -1.33 6.47
CA VAL A 64 5.32 -1.90 6.05
C VAL A 64 5.17 -2.44 4.64
N THR A 65 6.21 -2.30 3.83
CA THR A 65 6.32 -2.96 2.53
C THR A 65 7.34 -4.08 2.66
N LEU A 66 6.98 -5.28 2.20
CA LEU A 66 7.85 -6.46 2.22
C LEU A 66 8.04 -6.96 0.80
N ASP A 67 9.16 -7.65 0.54
CA ASP A 67 9.34 -8.36 -0.73
C ASP A 67 8.28 -9.46 -0.90
N LYS A 68 7.70 -9.58 -2.10
CA LYS A 68 6.59 -10.51 -2.36
C LYS A 68 7.02 -11.97 -2.34
N HIS A 69 8.27 -12.24 -2.73
CA HIS A 69 8.81 -13.59 -2.87
C HIS A 69 9.48 -14.11 -1.59
N SER A 70 9.57 -13.28 -0.55
CA SER A 70 10.08 -13.67 0.76
C SER A 70 9.20 -14.75 1.40
N LYS A 71 9.83 -15.92 1.64
CA LYS A 71 9.19 -17.06 2.31
C LYS A 71 8.78 -16.76 3.76
N ASN A 72 9.30 -15.68 4.34
CA ASN A 72 9.09 -15.30 5.74
C ASN A 72 8.00 -14.24 5.94
N ASN A 73 7.26 -13.87 4.89
CA ASN A 73 6.25 -12.82 4.95
C ASN A 73 5.23 -13.00 6.07
N ALA A 74 4.71 -14.21 6.29
CA ALA A 74 3.76 -14.47 7.37
C ALA A 74 4.36 -14.20 8.76
N THR A 75 5.59 -14.66 9.02
CA THR A 75 6.31 -14.43 10.28
C THR A 75 6.57 -12.95 10.51
N ARG A 76 6.95 -12.23 9.44
CA ARG A 76 7.28 -10.81 9.49
C ARG A 76 6.04 -9.95 9.72
N VAL A 77 4.95 -10.24 9.03
CA VAL A 77 3.65 -9.59 9.24
C VAL A 77 3.13 -9.86 10.65
N ALA A 78 3.21 -11.10 11.14
CA ALA A 78 2.85 -11.42 12.52
C ALA A 78 3.67 -10.61 13.53
N SER A 79 5.00 -10.59 13.36
CA SER A 79 5.92 -9.84 14.22
C SER A 79 5.64 -8.33 14.18
N PHE A 80 5.26 -7.80 13.01
CA PHE A 80 4.87 -6.41 12.83
C PHE A 80 3.58 -6.08 13.58
N ILE A 81 2.53 -6.90 13.42
CA ILE A 81 1.24 -6.73 14.12
C ILE A 81 1.46 -6.79 15.64
N GLU A 82 2.19 -7.80 16.12
CA GLU A 82 2.51 -7.95 17.54
C GLU A 82 3.37 -6.81 18.07
N GLY A 83 4.35 -6.36 17.30
CA GLY A 83 5.20 -5.22 17.65
C GLY A 83 4.37 -3.98 17.95
N ILE A 84 3.46 -3.62 17.03
CA ILE A 84 2.55 -2.48 17.19
C ILE A 84 1.63 -2.68 18.39
N ALA A 85 1.04 -3.87 18.55
CA ALA A 85 0.11 -4.18 19.64
C ALA A 85 0.77 -4.06 21.03
N ASN A 86 2.06 -4.35 21.12
CA ASN A 86 2.84 -4.25 22.35
C ASN A 86 3.58 -2.92 22.50
N GLY A 87 3.21 -1.88 21.72
CA GLY A 87 3.74 -0.53 21.86
C GLY A 87 5.16 -0.33 21.32
N ARG A 88 5.68 -1.26 20.49
CA ARG A 88 6.96 -1.04 19.81
C ARG A 88 6.75 -0.09 18.64
N SER A 89 7.63 0.91 18.55
CA SER A 89 7.70 1.77 17.37
C SER A 89 7.93 0.90 16.13
N PRO A 90 7.23 1.17 15.03
CA PRO A 90 7.38 0.44 13.79
C PRO A 90 8.63 0.90 13.03
N THR A 91 9.77 0.79 13.67
CA THR A 91 11.08 0.99 13.07
C THR A 91 11.65 -0.39 12.84
N GLY A 92 11.44 -0.91 11.64
CA GLY A 92 12.19 -2.05 11.12
C GLY A 92 11.46 -3.39 11.21
N VAL A 93 10.98 -3.83 10.06
CA VAL A 93 11.39 -5.16 9.60
C VAL A 93 12.19 -4.94 8.33
N PRO A 94 13.46 -4.48 8.40
CA PRO A 94 14.26 -4.32 7.20
C PRO A 94 14.86 -5.68 6.87
N ASP A 95 14.52 -6.23 5.70
CA ASP A 95 15.60 -6.75 4.88
C ASP A 95 16.00 -5.62 3.95
N VAL A 96 17.30 -5.40 3.85
CA VAL A 96 17.94 -4.20 3.29
C VAL A 96 17.59 -3.95 1.80
N ASP A 97 16.91 -4.89 1.13
CA ASP A 97 16.47 -4.79 -0.28
C ASP A 97 15.00 -4.38 -0.48
N GLU A 98 14.20 -4.22 0.57
CA GLU A 98 12.74 -4.12 0.40
C GLU A 98 12.21 -2.74 0.00
N HIS A 99 13.09 -1.74 -0.07
CA HIS A 99 12.78 -0.46 -0.70
C HIS A 99 12.84 -0.57 -2.24
N GLU A 100 13.44 -1.63 -2.79
CA GLU A 100 13.44 -1.92 -4.24
C GLU A 100 12.24 -2.79 -4.67
N ALA A 101 11.57 -3.48 -3.75
CA ALA A 101 10.49 -4.42 -4.08
C ALA A 101 9.22 -3.74 -4.63
N VAL A 102 9.06 -2.43 -4.44
CA VAL A 102 7.97 -1.66 -5.05
C VAL A 102 8.59 -0.42 -5.65
N SER A 103 8.40 -0.18 -6.95
CA SER A 103 8.94 1.04 -7.56
C SER A 103 8.40 2.28 -6.84
N ASP A 104 9.22 3.33 -6.73
CA ASP A 104 8.82 4.59 -6.10
C ASP A 104 7.52 5.14 -6.70
N ILE A 105 7.32 4.92 -8.00
CA ILE A 105 6.09 5.27 -8.71
C ILE A 105 4.91 4.45 -8.15
N GLU A 106 4.99 3.11 -8.10
CA GLU A 106 3.91 2.27 -7.58
C GLU A 106 3.57 2.62 -6.13
N ALA A 107 4.58 2.83 -5.29
CA ALA A 107 4.41 3.24 -3.90
C ALA A 107 3.67 4.59 -3.79
N THR A 108 4.06 5.56 -4.62
CA THR A 108 3.45 6.89 -4.65
C THR A 108 2.00 6.87 -5.15
N LEU A 109 1.71 6.12 -6.23
CA LEU A 109 0.36 5.98 -6.77
C LEU A 109 -0.59 5.37 -5.73
N ARG A 110 -0.18 4.29 -5.05
CA ARG A 110 -0.99 3.67 -4.00
C ARG A 110 -1.15 4.57 -2.79
N LEU A 111 -0.11 5.31 -2.40
CA LEU A 111 -0.21 6.32 -1.35
C LEU A 111 -1.24 7.40 -1.69
N ALA A 112 -1.21 7.91 -2.93
CA ALA A 112 -2.15 8.92 -3.41
C ALA A 112 -3.59 8.42 -3.35
N ILE A 113 -3.85 7.19 -3.80
CA ILE A 113 -5.17 6.56 -3.74
C ILE A 113 -5.63 6.39 -2.29
N ARG A 114 -4.75 5.96 -1.38
CA ARG A 114 -5.10 5.77 0.05
C ARG A 114 -5.32 7.07 0.82
N ARG A 115 -4.64 8.15 0.42
CA ARG A 115 -4.84 9.49 1.01
C ARG A 115 -6.07 10.18 0.43
N GLU A 116 -6.47 9.80 -0.79
CA GLU A 116 -7.64 10.28 -1.51
C GLU A 116 -7.64 11.78 -1.78
N ARG A 117 -6.52 12.45 -1.51
CA ARG A 117 -6.28 13.86 -1.77
C ARG A 117 -4.78 14.15 -1.79
N GLY A 118 -4.39 15.13 -2.58
CA GLY A 118 -3.04 15.70 -2.56
C GLY A 118 -2.40 15.75 -3.93
N ILE A 119 -1.21 16.35 -3.95
CA ILE A 119 -0.38 16.50 -5.14
C ILE A 119 0.90 15.69 -4.90
N TYR A 120 1.28 14.90 -5.90
CA TYR A 120 2.37 13.93 -5.84
C TYR A 120 3.25 14.11 -7.07
N HIS A 121 4.53 14.35 -6.85
CA HIS A 121 5.53 14.41 -7.93
C HIS A 121 6.10 13.00 -8.13
N LEU A 122 6.05 12.53 -9.37
CA LEU A 122 6.56 11.23 -9.77
C LEU A 122 7.85 11.44 -10.57
N ILE A 123 8.79 10.50 -10.46
CA ILE A 123 10.00 10.48 -11.30
C ILE A 123 9.89 9.25 -12.20
N ALA A 124 9.74 9.46 -13.50
CA ALA A 124 9.45 8.40 -14.47
C ALA A 124 10.39 8.48 -15.69
N ASN A 125 11.61 7.95 -15.53
CA ASN A 125 12.67 7.95 -16.55
C ASN A 125 12.84 9.34 -17.18
N GLU A 126 13.38 10.30 -16.41
CA GLU A 126 13.65 11.69 -16.79
C GLU A 126 12.42 12.59 -16.98
N LEU A 127 11.21 12.02 -16.94
CA LEU A 127 9.97 12.79 -16.91
C LEU A 127 9.51 12.96 -15.46
N GLU A 128 9.01 14.15 -15.12
CA GLU A 128 8.53 14.49 -13.77
C GLU A 128 7.03 14.81 -13.76
N PRO A 129 6.14 13.84 -14.06
CA PRO A 129 4.71 14.11 -14.10
C PRO A 129 4.16 14.39 -12.69
N CYS A 130 3.24 15.33 -12.62
CA CYS A 130 2.51 15.68 -11.41
C CYS A 130 1.17 14.93 -11.38
N LEU A 131 0.89 14.23 -10.27
CA LEU A 131 -0.37 13.58 -10.00
C LEU A 131 -1.13 14.36 -8.92
N GLU A 132 -2.29 14.89 -9.27
CA GLU A 132 -3.24 15.44 -8.32
C GLU A 132 -4.40 14.46 -8.11
N ILE A 133 -4.69 14.10 -6.86
CA ILE A 133 -5.87 13.31 -6.50
C ILE A 133 -6.81 14.17 -5.65
N GLN A 134 -8.10 14.04 -5.91
CA GLN A 134 -9.16 14.63 -5.08
C GLN A 134 -10.33 13.64 -4.95
N ARG A 135 -11.04 13.69 -3.83
CA ARG A 135 -12.32 12.98 -3.69
C ARG A 135 -13.38 13.61 -4.58
N ASN A 136 -14.16 12.79 -5.27
CA ASN A 136 -15.31 13.27 -6.04
C ASN A 136 -16.61 13.18 -5.20
N ARG A 137 -17.67 13.86 -5.65
CA ARG A 137 -18.97 13.91 -4.95
C ARG A 137 -19.73 12.57 -4.95
N HIS A 138 -19.31 11.61 -5.76
CA HIS A 138 -19.95 10.31 -5.93
C HIS A 138 -19.26 9.19 -5.13
N GLY A 139 -18.36 9.53 -4.21
CA GLY A 139 -17.65 8.56 -3.36
C GLY A 139 -16.45 7.88 -4.01
N GLY A 140 -16.08 8.28 -5.23
CA GLY A 140 -14.83 7.90 -5.90
C GLY A 140 -13.76 8.99 -5.80
N ARG A 141 -12.76 8.92 -6.69
CA ARG A 141 -11.71 9.94 -6.78
C ARG A 141 -11.60 10.48 -8.20
N THR A 142 -11.11 11.71 -8.32
CA THR A 142 -10.63 12.27 -9.58
C THR A 142 -9.12 12.34 -9.50
N ALA A 143 -8.43 11.81 -10.50
CA ALA A 143 -6.99 11.90 -10.63
C ALA A 143 -6.66 12.72 -11.87
N LYS A 144 -5.73 13.65 -11.75
CA LYS A 144 -5.23 14.48 -12.84
C LYS A 144 -3.73 14.24 -12.96
N ILE A 145 -3.28 13.87 -14.14
CA ILE A 145 -1.87 13.68 -14.46
C ILE A 145 -1.48 14.85 -15.36
N GLU A 146 -0.40 15.56 -15.03
CA GLU A 146 0.12 16.67 -15.83
C GLU A 146 1.62 16.56 -16.06
N LEU A 147 2.06 16.92 -17.26
CA LEU A 147 3.46 17.04 -17.65
C LEU A 147 3.58 18.09 -18.77
N ASP A 148 4.38 19.13 -18.57
CA ASP A 148 4.71 20.15 -19.57
C ASP A 148 3.52 20.66 -20.40
N ASN A 149 2.41 21.02 -19.74
CA ASN A 149 1.13 21.48 -20.30
C ASN A 149 0.26 20.41 -20.99
N ALA A 150 0.72 19.17 -21.10
CA ALA A 150 -0.16 18.04 -21.40
C ALA A 150 -0.79 17.53 -20.10
N GLY A 151 -2.05 17.16 -20.13
CA GLY A 151 -2.68 16.55 -18.97
C GLY A 151 -3.89 15.70 -19.31
N CYS A 152 -4.18 14.76 -18.43
CA CYS A 152 -5.38 13.94 -18.51
C CYS A 152 -6.08 13.87 -17.15
N VAL A 153 -7.41 13.73 -17.18
CA VAL A 153 -8.25 13.60 -15.98
C VAL A 153 -8.95 12.26 -16.03
N LEU A 154 -8.90 11.54 -14.91
CA LEU A 154 -9.43 10.20 -14.75
C LEU A 154 -10.42 10.18 -13.58
N THR A 155 -11.47 9.39 -13.73
CA THR A 155 -12.34 9.04 -12.60
C THR A 155 -11.96 7.66 -12.09
N LEU A 156 -11.54 7.60 -10.82
CA LEU A 156 -11.13 6.36 -10.17
C LEU A 156 -12.25 5.83 -9.26
N PRO A 157 -12.45 4.49 -9.24
CA PRO A 157 -13.40 3.85 -8.34
C PRO A 157 -12.98 3.98 -6.87
N ALA A 158 -13.92 3.70 -5.96
CA ALA A 158 -13.66 3.65 -4.52
C ALA A 158 -12.76 2.46 -4.13
N ASP A 159 -12.82 1.35 -4.88
CA ASP A 159 -11.95 0.20 -4.68
C ASP A 159 -10.49 0.56 -4.96
N ASN A 160 -9.62 0.44 -3.95
CA ASN A 160 -8.22 0.88 -4.03
C ASN A 160 -7.43 0.12 -5.09
N GLN A 161 -7.67 -1.18 -5.21
CA GLN A 161 -6.93 -2.04 -6.14
C GLN A 161 -7.29 -1.71 -7.60
N ARG A 162 -8.58 -1.57 -7.90
CA ARG A 162 -9.06 -1.14 -9.22
C ARG A 162 -8.64 0.29 -9.53
N ALA A 163 -8.68 1.20 -8.55
CA ALA A 163 -8.21 2.56 -8.72
C ALA A 163 -6.71 2.60 -9.08
N TYR A 164 -5.89 1.78 -8.42
CA TYR A 164 -4.47 1.66 -8.73
C TYR A 164 -4.25 1.13 -10.15
N ALA A 165 -4.93 0.04 -10.53
CA ALA A 165 -4.79 -0.54 -11.86
C ALA A 165 -5.10 0.47 -12.96
N ILE A 166 -6.24 1.19 -12.85
CA ILE A 166 -6.64 2.22 -13.82
C ILE A 166 -5.62 3.36 -13.86
N LEU A 167 -5.18 3.84 -12.69
CA LEU A 167 -4.25 4.97 -12.61
C LEU A 167 -2.88 4.61 -13.18
N ALA A 168 -2.33 3.44 -12.84
CA ALA A 168 -1.05 2.98 -13.33
C ALA A 168 -1.05 2.74 -14.85
N GLU A 169 -2.12 2.14 -15.39
CA GLU A 169 -2.29 1.95 -16.83
C GLU A 169 -2.33 3.29 -17.57
N ASN A 170 -3.15 4.24 -17.09
CA ASN A 170 -3.28 5.54 -17.74
C ASN A 170 -2.01 6.40 -17.61
N LEU A 171 -1.27 6.31 -16.50
CA LEU A 171 0.04 6.95 -16.37
C LEU A 171 1.01 6.42 -17.43
N ASN A 172 1.10 5.09 -17.58
CA ASN A 172 1.98 4.48 -18.57
C ASN A 172 1.59 4.88 -20.00
N GLN A 173 0.29 4.87 -20.32
CA GLN A 173 -0.20 5.30 -21.63
C GLN A 173 0.08 6.78 -21.90
N PHE A 174 -0.14 7.65 -20.90
CA PHE A 174 0.14 9.08 -20.99
C PHE A 174 1.62 9.36 -21.25
N LEU A 175 2.52 8.74 -20.48
CA LEU A 175 3.97 8.91 -20.64
C LEU A 175 4.46 8.36 -21.97
N GLN A 176 3.91 7.22 -22.43
CA GLN A 176 4.25 6.69 -23.75
C GLN A 176 3.78 7.62 -24.87
N GLY A 177 2.55 8.14 -24.78
CA GLY A 177 2.01 9.09 -25.74
C GLY A 177 2.85 10.37 -25.82
N TYR A 178 3.25 10.91 -24.66
CA TYR A 178 4.09 12.09 -24.57
C TYR A 178 5.49 11.86 -25.19
N ARG A 179 6.13 10.71 -24.93
CA ARG A 179 7.41 10.34 -25.56
C ARG A 179 7.28 10.23 -27.08
N ASN A 180 6.20 9.61 -27.56
CA ASN A 180 5.95 9.49 -28.99
C ASN A 180 5.74 10.87 -29.64
N SER A 181 5.07 11.81 -28.97
CA SER A 181 4.91 13.18 -29.48
C SER A 181 6.22 13.97 -29.50
N LEU A 182 7.08 13.80 -28.49
CA LEU A 182 8.41 14.41 -28.49
C LEU A 182 9.28 13.86 -29.63
N ALA A 183 9.27 12.55 -29.84
CA ALA A 183 10.01 11.90 -30.92
C ALA A 183 9.52 12.30 -32.32
N ALA A 184 8.23 12.61 -32.47
CA ALA A 184 7.66 13.10 -33.73
C ALA A 184 7.94 14.59 -34.00
N ALA A 185 8.31 15.35 -32.97
CA ALA A 185 8.62 16.78 -33.06
C ALA A 185 10.14 17.08 -33.17
N ALA A 186 10.99 16.06 -33.05
CA ALA A 186 12.44 16.12 -33.21
C ALA A 186 12.86 15.79 -34.66
#